data_AF-A0A410PJD2-F1
#
_entry.id   AF-A0A410PJD2-F1
#
_cell.length_a   1.000
_cell.length_b   1.000
_cell.length_c   1.000
_cell.angle_alpha   90.00
_cell.angle_beta   90.00
_cell.angle_gamma   90.00
#
_symmetry.space_group_name_H-M   'P 1'
#
loop_
_entity.id
_entity.type
_entity.pdbx_description
1 polymer ?
#
loop_
_entity_poly.entity_id
_entity_poly.type
_entity_poly.pdbx_seq_one_letter_code
_entity_poly.pdbx_strand_id
1 'polypeptide(L)'
;MVTIQFTRFANLNSTGDDNDISYGYRIYNEEKSEYNNSFIILEELNFYINKDTIKTFLQEYHPYFYEMISIDGELQFNGDTVAT
;
A
#
# COMPACT_ATOMS: atom_id res chain seq x y z
N MET A 1 0.25 15.13 -2.11
CA MET A 1 -0.23 13.87 -2.74
C MET A 1 0.22 12.69 -1.89
N VAL A 2 -0.67 11.76 -1.60
CA VAL A 2 -0.35 10.46 -0.98
C VAL A 2 -0.36 9.39 -2.07
N THR A 3 0.66 8.54 -2.09
CA THR A 3 0.77 7.45 -3.06
C THR A 3 0.78 6.10 -2.37
N ILE A 4 0.01 5.16 -2.90
CA ILE A 4 -0.07 3.78 -2.43
C ILE A 4 0.26 2.87 -3.60
N GLN A 5 1.25 2.01 -3.39
CA GLN A 5 1.75 1.09 -4.42
C GLN A 5 1.84 -0.32 -3.88
N PHE A 6 1.28 -1.25 -4.64
CA PHE A 6 1.50 -2.66 -4.40
C PHE A 6 2.88 -3.05 -4.88
N THR A 7 3.57 -3.78 -4.01
CA THR A 7 4.94 -4.19 -4.21
C THR A 7 5.00 -5.71 -4.05
N ARG A 8 5.61 -6.36 -5.05
CA ARG A 8 6.04 -7.75 -4.93
C ARG A 8 7.42 -7.76 -4.30
N PHE A 9 7.56 -8.46 -3.18
CA PHE A 9 8.82 -8.66 -2.48
C PHE A 9 9.31 -10.07 -2.81
N ALA A 10 10.47 -10.17 -3.46
CA ALA A 10 11.21 -11.43 -3.49
C ALA A 10 11.92 -11.55 -2.14
N ASN A 11 11.59 -12.55 -1.32
CA ASN A 11 12.39 -12.82 -0.14
C ASN A 11 13.74 -13.37 -0.60
N LEU A 12 14.79 -12.59 -0.38
CA LEU A 12 16.16 -13.09 -0.44
C LEU A 12 16.42 -13.92 0.82
N ASN A 13 15.80 -15.11 0.89
CA ASN A 13 16.15 -16.08 1.91
C ASN A 13 17.60 -16.55 1.66
N SER A 14 18.35 -16.79 2.73
CA SER A 14 19.74 -17.25 2.66
C SER A 14 19.89 -18.66 2.06
N THR A 15 18.77 -19.31 1.71
CA THR A 15 18.67 -20.57 0.99
C THR A 15 18.71 -20.39 -0.53
N GLY A 16 18.56 -19.17 -1.05
CA GLY A 16 18.59 -18.87 -2.49
C GLY A 16 17.37 -19.40 -3.24
N ASP A 17 16.24 -19.58 -2.55
CA ASP A 17 15.00 -20.04 -3.16
C ASP A 17 14.12 -18.83 -3.47
N ASP A 18 14.25 -18.34 -4.71
CA ASP A 18 13.52 -17.20 -5.28
C ASP A 18 11.99 -17.41 -5.32
N ASN A 19 11.50 -18.60 -4.93
CA ASN A 19 10.09 -18.96 -4.97
C ASN A 19 9.29 -18.43 -3.77
N ASP A 20 9.94 -17.96 -2.69
CA ASP A 20 9.26 -17.34 -1.56
C ASP A 20 8.92 -15.87 -1.87
N ILE A 21 7.84 -15.71 -2.62
CA ILE A 21 7.32 -14.41 -2.99
C ILE A 21 6.36 -13.96 -1.89
N SER A 22 6.54 -12.73 -1.40
CA SER A 22 5.48 -12.04 -0.66
C SER A 22 5.00 -10.80 -1.43
N TYR A 23 3.82 -10.34 -1.07
CA TYR A 23 3.17 -9.17 -1.60
C TYR A 23 2.89 -8.21 -0.46
N GLY A 24 2.79 -6.95 -0.82
CA GLY A 24 2.60 -5.90 0.15
C GLY A 24 2.27 -4.57 -0.49
N TYR A 25 2.19 -3.55 0.34
CA TYR A 25 2.01 -2.18 -0.10
C TYR A 25 3.09 -1.28 0.48
N ARG A 26 3.30 -0.16 -0.20
CA ARG A 26 4.00 1.02 0.30
C ARG A 26 3.03 2.19 0.27
N ILE A 27 2.95 2.94 1.36
CA ILE A 27 2.23 4.23 1.44
C ILE A 27 3.26 5.31 1.67
N TYR A 28 3.25 6.38 0.86
CA TYR A 28 4.25 7.43 0.99
C TYR A 28 3.78 8.79 0.50
N ASN A 29 4.44 9.82 1.02
CA ASN A 29 4.39 11.21 0.58
C ASN A 29 5.83 11.80 0.67
N GLU A 30 5.97 13.12 0.63
CA GLU A 30 7.28 13.79 0.74
C GLU A 30 7.92 13.68 2.13
N GLU A 31 7.13 13.44 3.18
CA GLU A 31 7.57 13.48 4.58
C GLU A 31 7.76 12.09 5.21
N LYS A 32 6.98 11.10 4.76
CA LYS A 32 6.81 9.80 5.40
C LYS A 32 6.63 8.68 4.38
N SER A 33 7.15 7.51 4.72
CA SER A 33 6.93 6.26 3.99
C SER A 33 6.66 5.11 4.97
N GLU A 34 5.65 4.30 4.69
CA GLU A 34 5.26 3.11 5.44
C GLU A 34 5.11 1.91 4.50
N TYR A 35 5.36 0.70 5.03
CA TYR A 35 5.39 -0.54 4.26
C TYR A 35 4.76 -1.69 5.05
N ASN A 36 4.10 -2.60 4.34
CA ASN A 36 3.66 -3.89 4.87
C ASN A 36 3.80 -4.94 3.78
N ASN A 37 4.42 -6.08 4.08
CA ASN A 37 4.69 -7.18 3.14
C ASN A 37 4.23 -8.55 3.67
N SER A 38 3.12 -8.58 4.42
CA SER A 38 2.63 -9.77 5.11
C SER A 38 1.76 -10.71 4.27
N PHE A 39 1.58 -10.44 2.97
CA PHE A 39 0.67 -11.21 2.11
C PHE A 39 1.43 -12.24 1.28
N ILE A 40 0.88 -13.43 1.09
CA ILE A 40 1.54 -14.50 0.32
C ILE A 40 1.14 -14.43 -1.16
N ILE A 41 -0.06 -13.92 -1.46
CA ILE A 41 -0.56 -13.73 -2.82
C ILE A 41 -1.16 -12.33 -3.02
N LEU A 42 -1.17 -11.85 -4.27
CA LEU A 42 -1.65 -10.50 -4.62
C LEU A 42 -3.17 -10.35 -4.41
N GLU A 43 -3.93 -11.41 -4.62
CA GLU A 43 -5.38 -11.46 -4.41
C GLU A 43 -5.74 -11.21 -2.95
N GLU A 44 -4.96 -11.75 -2.01
CA GLU A 44 -5.13 -11.54 -0.57
C GLU A 44 -4.93 -10.07 -0.23
N LEU A 45 -3.87 -9.45 -0.75
CA LEU A 45 -3.64 -8.02 -0.59
C LEU A 45 -4.81 -7.18 -1.14
N ASN A 46 -5.28 -7.48 -2.36
CA ASN A 46 -6.41 -6.78 -2.98
C ASN A 46 -7.73 -6.91 -2.20
N PHE A 47 -7.91 -8.01 -1.47
CA PHE A 47 -9.09 -8.22 -0.63
C PHE A 47 -9.15 -7.20 0.51
N TYR A 48 -8.01 -6.93 1.16
CA TYR A 48 -7.95 -5.98 2.27
C TYR A 48 -7.97 -4.52 1.81
N ILE A 49 -7.26 -4.22 0.72
CA ILE A 49 -7.04 -2.85 0.26
C ILE A 49 -7.23 -2.79 -1.25
N ASN A 50 -8.19 -1.97 -1.71
CA ASN A 50 -8.44 -1.71 -3.12
C ASN A 50 -9.02 -0.30 -3.28
N LYS A 51 -9.30 0.12 -4.52
CA LYS A 51 -9.81 1.47 -4.80
C LYS A 51 -11.07 1.83 -4.00
N ASP A 52 -11.95 0.87 -3.74
CA ASP A 52 -13.22 1.11 -3.04
C ASP A 52 -13.03 1.16 -1.51
N THR A 53 -12.05 0.42 -0.97
CA THR A 53 -11.80 0.32 0.48
C THR A 53 -10.67 1.21 0.99
N ILE A 54 -9.90 1.83 0.08
CA ILE A 54 -8.65 2.52 0.41
C ILE A 54 -8.80 3.63 1.44
N LYS A 55 -9.90 4.40 1.38
CA LYS A 55 -10.14 5.50 2.32
C LYS A 55 -10.39 5.00 3.73
N THR A 56 -11.28 4.01 3.88
CA THR A 56 -11.57 3.39 5.18
C THR A 56 -10.32 2.73 5.75
N PHE A 57 -9.55 2.04 4.90
CA PHE A 57 -8.28 1.44 5.29
C PHE A 57 -7.29 2.48 5.83
N LEU A 58 -7.12 3.61 5.13
CA LEU A 58 -6.25 4.68 5.59
C LEU A 58 -6.73 5.31 6.91
N GLN A 59 -8.03 5.53 7.04
CA GLN A 59 -8.62 6.11 8.24
C GLN A 59 -8.36 5.24 9.48
N GLU A 60 -8.47 3.92 9.33
CA GLU A 60 -8.35 2.98 10.45
C GLU A 60 -6.89 2.67 10.80
N TYR A 61 -6.04 2.46 9.80
CA TYR A 61 -4.68 1.94 10.02
C TYR A 61 -3.56 2.96 9.80
N HIS A 62 -3.83 4.05 9.07
CA HIS A 62 -2.83 5.01 8.60
C HIS A 62 -3.32 6.48 8.74
N PRO A 63 -3.76 6.91 9.94
CA PRO A 63 -4.52 8.16 10.12
C PRO A 63 -3.77 9.41 9.65
N TYR A 64 -2.43 9.44 9.76
CA TYR A 64 -1.62 10.54 9.24
C TYR A 64 -1.79 10.75 7.73
N PHE A 65 -1.78 9.67 6.94
CA PHE A 65 -1.98 9.76 5.49
C PHE A 65 -3.44 10.08 5.15
N TYR A 66 -4.39 9.58 5.95
CA TYR A 66 -5.80 9.90 5.80
C TYR A 66 -6.08 11.41 6.01
N GLU A 67 -5.51 12.02 7.04
CA GLU A 67 -5.66 13.45 7.31
C GLU A 67 -5.14 14.30 6.14
N MET A 68 -3.98 13.94 5.56
CA MET A 68 -3.44 14.66 4.42
C MET A 68 -4.34 14.62 3.18
N ILE A 69 -4.91 13.47 2.84
CA ILE A 69 -5.83 13.38 1.69
C ILE A 69 -7.18 14.06 1.96
N SER A 70 -7.59 14.15 3.23
CA SER A 70 -8.87 14.77 3.61
C SER A 70 -8.84 16.31 3.58
N ILE A 71 -7.67 16.90 3.84
CA ILE A 71 -7.52 18.37 3.91
C ILE A 71 -7.24 18.96 2.51
N ASP A 72 -6.23 18.44 1.80
CA ASP A 72 -5.70 19.06 0.57
C ASP A 72 -5.24 18.04 -0.49
N GLY A 73 -5.37 16.74 -0.24
CA GLY A 73 -4.53 15.74 -0.90
C GLY A 73 -5.23 14.92 -1.98
N GLU A 74 -4.57 14.84 -3.13
CA GLU A 74 -4.78 13.79 -4.11
C GLU A 74 -4.23 12.45 -3.61
N LEU A 75 -4.97 11.37 -3.88
CA LEU A 75 -4.54 10.00 -3.65
C LEU A 75 -4.22 9.32 -4.99
N GLN A 76 -3.03 8.76 -5.11
CA GLN A 76 -2.65 7.86 -6.20
C GLN A 76 -2.59 6.42 -5.67
N PHE A 77 -3.30 5.50 -6.32
CA PHE A 77 -3.31 4.08 -5.96
C PHE A 77 -2.88 3.23 -7.16
N ASN A 78 -1.76 2.52 -7.05
CA ASN A 78 -1.14 1.72 -8.12
C ASN A 78 -0.92 2.52 -9.42
N GLY A 79 -0.61 3.81 -9.31
CA GLY A 79 -0.41 4.69 -10.47
C GLY A 79 -1.67 5.43 -10.94
N ASP A 80 -2.86 5.01 -10.49
CA ASP A 80 -4.12 5.66 -10.86
C ASP A 80 -4.53 6.71 -9.82
N THR A 81 -4.94 7.90 -10.27
CA THR A 81 -5.55 8.91 -9.40
C THR A 81 -6.92 8.42 -8.93
N VAL A 82 -7.13 8.41 -7.63
CA VAL A 82 -8.41 8.08 -6.99
C VAL A 82 -9.12 9.38 -6.62
N ALA A 83 -10.39 9.50 -6.97
CA ALA A 83 -11.21 10.64 -6.55
C ALA A 83 -11.34 10.63 -5.01
N THR A 84 -10.70 11.61 -4.36
CA THR A 84 -10.72 11.79 -2.91
C THR A 84 -11.97 12.50 -2.41
#